data_AF-A0A0F9GE50-F1
#
_entry.id   AF-A0A0F9GE50-F1
#
_cell.length_a   1.000
_cell.length_b   1.000
_cell.length_c   1.000
_cell.angle_alpha   90.00
_cell.angle_beta   90.00
_cell.angle_gamma   90.00
#
_symmetry.space_group_name_H-M   'P 1'
#
loop_
_entity.id
_entity.type
_entity.pdbx_description
1 polymer ?
#
loop_
_entity_poly.entity_id
_entity_poly.type
_entity_poly.pdbx_seq_one_letter_code
_entity_poly.pdbx_strand_id
1 'polypeptide(L)'
;MKNKQFTMPDASIILLSVALIAYLATLFITPGMFNAQKDSHNVELSQYQTVAVSEQTPLFAEGGEIGLANVLFEGLVSGDKYGATIGVMAFILITGGAFGIIMKTGAINNGIMALINKTQRIEWLFLPLLFVLFSLGGAVFGMGEEAIAFCIVLLPIMKQLGYETKEITG
;
A
#
# COMPACT_ATOMS: atom_id res chain seq x y z
N MET A 1 -29.34 -15.91 21.74
CA MET A 1 -28.52 -16.46 20.63
C MET A 1 -27.38 -15.48 20.41
N LYS A 2 -26.13 -15.91 20.58
CA LYS A 2 -24.95 -15.03 20.56
C LYS A 2 -24.67 -14.66 19.09
N ASN A 3 -24.99 -13.43 18.68
CA ASN A 3 -24.70 -12.96 17.32
C ASN A 3 -23.19 -12.98 17.12
N LYS A 4 -22.73 -13.87 16.24
CA LYS A 4 -21.33 -13.94 15.84
C LYS A 4 -21.06 -12.72 14.97
N GLN A 5 -20.43 -11.70 15.54
CA GLN A 5 -19.99 -10.54 14.78
C GLN A 5 -18.98 -11.02 13.74
N PHE A 6 -19.25 -10.73 12.48
CA PHE A 6 -18.37 -11.05 11.36
C PHE A 6 -17.13 -10.15 11.46
N THR A 7 -16.02 -10.69 11.94
CA THR A 7 -14.72 -10.03 11.91
C THR A 7 -14.09 -10.26 10.55
N MET A 8 -13.66 -9.19 9.89
CA MET A 8 -12.93 -9.31 8.63
C MET A 8 -11.62 -10.09 8.88
N PRO A 9 -11.26 -11.04 8.00
CA PRO A 9 -9.98 -11.75 8.10
C PRO A 9 -8.81 -10.78 7.92
N ASP A 10 -7.65 -11.13 8.47
CA ASP A 10 -6.42 -10.38 8.27
C ASP A 10 -6.03 -10.31 6.78
N ALA A 11 -5.33 -9.24 6.40
CA ALA A 11 -4.89 -9.02 5.02
C ALA A 11 -4.08 -10.21 4.46
N SER A 12 -3.30 -10.89 5.31
CA SER A 12 -2.56 -12.10 4.95
C SER A 12 -3.49 -13.26 4.55
N ILE A 13 -4.62 -13.42 5.24
CA ILE A 13 -5.63 -14.44 4.94
C ILE A 13 -6.33 -14.11 3.63
N ILE A 14 -6.65 -12.84 3.40
CA ILE A 14 -7.25 -12.37 2.14
C ILE A 14 -6.30 -12.67 0.98
N LEU A 15 -5.03 -12.28 1.09
CA LEU A 15 -4.00 -12.53 0.07
C LEU A 15 -3.81 -14.02 -0.21
N LEU A 16 -3.72 -14.85 0.84
CA LEU A 16 -3.63 -16.31 0.69
C LEU A 16 -4.86 -16.88 -0.01
N SER A 17 -6.06 -16.40 0.33
CA SER A 17 -7.31 -16.85 -0.28
C SER A 17 -7.34 -16.51 -1.77
N VAL A 18 -6.93 -15.29 -2.14
CA VAL A 18 -6.82 -14.88 -3.56
C VAL A 18 -5.79 -15.73 -4.30
N ALA A 19 -4.61 -15.96 -3.70
CA ALA A 19 -3.59 -16.82 -4.29
C ALA A 19 -4.08 -18.26 -4.50
N LEU A 20 -4.81 -18.82 -3.53
CA LEU A 20 -5.39 -20.16 -3.62
C LEU A 20 -6.46 -20.24 -4.70
N ILE A 21 -7.32 -19.23 -4.82
CA ILE A 21 -8.33 -19.15 -5.90
C ILE A 21 -7.64 -19.07 -7.26
N ALA A 22 -6.61 -18.24 -7.41
CA ALA A 22 -5.84 -18.13 -8.64
C ALA A 22 -5.15 -19.45 -9.00
N TYR A 23 -4.57 -20.15 -8.01
CA TYR A 23 -3.96 -21.46 -8.20
C TYR A 23 -4.97 -22.55 -8.61
N LEU A 24 -6.16 -22.56 -8.01
CA LEU A 24 -7.21 -23.48 -8.47
C LEU A 24 -7.68 -23.14 -9.88
N ALA A 25 -7.70 -21.86 -10.25
CA ALA A 25 -8.06 -21.45 -11.61
C ALA A 25 -7.04 -21.92 -12.65
N THR A 26 -5.74 -22.01 -12.33
CA THR A 26 -4.72 -22.55 -13.27
C THR A 26 -4.91 -24.04 -13.56
N LEU A 27 -5.63 -24.79 -12.71
CA LEU A 27 -5.99 -26.19 -13.00
C LEU A 27 -7.03 -26.32 -14.12
N PHE A 28 -7.88 -25.31 -14.29
CA PHE A 28 -8.96 -25.32 -15.29
C PHE A 28 -8.61 -24.52 -16.56
N ILE A 29 -7.68 -23.58 -16.47
CA ILE A 29 -7.34 -22.63 -17.54
C ILE A 29 -5.92 -22.91 -18.04
N THR A 30 -5.78 -23.31 -19.30
CA THR A 30 -4.48 -23.46 -19.96
C THR A 30 -3.90 -22.07 -20.27
N PRO A 31 -2.61 -21.82 -20.00
CA PRO A 31 -1.96 -20.58 -20.39
C PRO A 31 -1.92 -20.42 -21.92
N GLY A 32 -2.19 -19.20 -22.38
CA GLY A 32 -2.05 -18.81 -23.78
C GLY A 32 -1.09 -17.65 -23.93
N MET A 33 -0.43 -17.57 -25.08
CA MET A 33 0.48 -16.47 -25.42
C MET A 33 0.11 -15.86 -26.77
N PHE A 34 0.29 -14.55 -26.90
CA PHE A 34 0.21 -13.86 -28.18
C PHE A 34 1.63 -13.67 -28.71
N ASN A 35 1.92 -14.24 -29.88
CA ASN A 35 3.20 -14.01 -30.54
C ASN A 35 3.13 -12.72 -31.37
N ALA A 36 3.11 -11.58 -30.68
CA ALA A 36 3.11 -10.27 -31.30
C ALA A 36 4.50 -9.96 -31.89
N GLN A 37 4.55 -9.59 -33.16
CA GLN A 37 5.79 -9.22 -33.83
C GLN A 37 6.34 -7.91 -33.23
N LYS A 38 7.62 -7.90 -32.83
CA LYS A 38 8.26 -6.81 -32.06
C LYS A 38 8.16 -5.40 -32.67
N ASP A 39 7.83 -5.27 -33.96
CA ASP A 39 7.71 -4.00 -34.68
C ASP A 39 6.25 -3.55 -34.95
N SER A 40 5.24 -4.37 -34.61
CA SER A 40 3.83 -4.03 -34.84
C SER A 40 3.15 -3.56 -33.55
N HIS A 41 2.50 -2.40 -33.61
CA HIS A 41 1.65 -1.89 -32.51
C HIS A 41 0.26 -2.56 -32.45
N ASN A 42 -0.03 -3.48 -33.38
CA ASN A 42 -1.30 -4.18 -33.45
C ASN A 42 -1.13 -5.65 -33.04
N VAL A 43 -1.89 -6.07 -32.03
CA VAL A 43 -2.04 -7.47 -31.62
C VAL A 43 -3.31 -8.01 -32.29
N GLU A 44 -3.16 -9.03 -33.14
CA GLU A 44 -4.29 -9.66 -33.83
C GLU A 44 -4.75 -10.93 -33.10
N LEU A 45 -6.06 -11.21 -33.13
CA LEU A 45 -6.65 -12.41 -32.52
C LEU A 45 -6.11 -13.72 -33.15
N SER A 46 -5.66 -13.65 -34.40
CA SER A 46 -5.04 -14.75 -35.16
C SER A 46 -3.69 -15.20 -34.58
N GLN A 47 -3.03 -14.37 -33.76
CA GLN A 47 -1.71 -14.61 -33.18
C GLN A 47 -1.76 -15.35 -31.84
N TYR A 48 -2.95 -15.67 -31.35
CA TYR A 48 -3.14 -16.42 -30.12
C TYR A 48 -2.74 -17.89 -30.31
N GLN A 49 -1.82 -18.36 -29.47
CA GLN A 49 -1.46 -19.78 -29.39
C GLN A 49 -1.57 -20.26 -27.95
N THR A 50 -2.28 -21.38 -27.76
CA THR A 50 -2.29 -22.11 -26.49
C THR A 50 -0.94 -22.82 -26.32
N VAL A 51 -0.34 -22.71 -25.14
CA VAL A 51 0.91 -23.42 -24.85
C VAL A 51 0.59 -24.91 -24.71
N ALA A 52 1.10 -25.73 -25.64
CA ALA A 52 0.76 -27.16 -25.75
C ALA A 52 1.29 -28.01 -24.58
N VAL A 53 2.29 -27.51 -23.86
CA VAL A 53 2.82 -28.11 -22.63
C VAL A 53 2.71 -27.08 -21.52
N SER A 54 1.60 -27.11 -20.80
CA SER A 54 1.47 -26.35 -19.56
C SER A 54 2.03 -27.22 -18.44
N GLU A 55 3.22 -26.92 -17.96
CA GLU A 55 3.62 -27.41 -16.64
C GLU A 55 2.65 -26.83 -15.63
N GLN A 56 2.02 -27.70 -14.82
CA GLN A 56 1.12 -27.24 -13.77
C GLN A 56 1.92 -26.39 -12.80
N THR A 57 1.35 -25.26 -12.38
CA THR A 57 1.98 -24.42 -11.35
C THR A 57 2.26 -25.30 -10.13
N PRO A 58 3.51 -25.44 -9.68
CA PRO A 58 3.83 -26.31 -8.56
C PRO A 58 3.34 -25.67 -7.25
N LEU A 59 3.14 -26.51 -6.23
CA LEU A 59 2.79 -26.01 -4.90
C LEU A 59 3.91 -25.13 -4.32
N PHE A 60 5.16 -25.48 -4.61
CA PHE A 60 6.36 -24.73 -4.27
C PHE A 60 7.30 -24.76 -5.47
N ALA A 61 7.72 -23.59 -5.94
CA ALA A 61 8.62 -23.45 -7.07
C ALA A 61 10.04 -23.10 -6.58
N GLU A 62 11.07 -23.59 -7.28
CA GLU A 62 12.48 -23.30 -7.00
C GLU A 62 13.09 -22.48 -8.15
N GLY A 63 14.16 -21.72 -7.87
CA GLY A 63 14.93 -21.01 -8.91
C GLY A 63 14.36 -19.67 -9.38
N GLY A 64 13.46 -19.04 -8.62
CA GLY A 64 12.82 -17.76 -8.97
C GLY A 64 11.50 -17.91 -9.74
N GLU A 65 11.03 -19.15 -9.90
CA GLU A 65 9.71 -19.45 -10.44
C GLU A 65 8.61 -19.26 -9.39
N ILE A 66 7.36 -19.09 -9.83
CA ILE A 66 6.23 -18.78 -8.95
C ILE A 66 5.41 -20.06 -8.67
N GLY A 67 5.24 -20.40 -7.39
CA GLY A 67 4.35 -21.44 -6.90
C GLY A 67 3.43 -20.93 -5.79
N LEU A 68 2.40 -21.70 -5.41
CA LEU A 68 1.38 -21.23 -4.45
C LEU A 68 1.98 -20.82 -3.08
N ALA A 69 2.93 -21.61 -2.57
CA ALA A 69 3.50 -21.40 -1.24
C ALA A 69 4.62 -20.33 -1.24
N ASN A 70 5.31 -20.10 -2.37
CA ASN A 70 6.35 -19.08 -2.47
C ASN A 70 5.88 -17.77 -3.15
N VAL A 71 4.64 -17.69 -3.68
CA VAL A 71 4.11 -16.50 -4.39
C VAL A 71 4.24 -15.19 -3.61
N LEU A 72 4.07 -15.22 -2.29
CA LEU A 72 4.18 -14.03 -1.45
C LEU A 72 5.64 -13.54 -1.34
N PHE A 73 6.58 -14.48 -1.22
CA PHE A 73 8.00 -14.17 -1.11
C PHE A 73 8.58 -13.80 -2.46
N GLU A 74 8.22 -14.54 -3.51
CA GLU A 74 8.62 -14.24 -4.87
C GLU A 74 8.04 -12.90 -5.30
N GLY A 75 6.76 -12.62 -5.01
CA GLY A 75 6.16 -11.30 -5.24
C GLY A 75 6.89 -10.15 -4.54
N LEU A 76 7.45 -10.39 -3.34
CA LEU A 76 8.20 -9.39 -2.57
C LEU A 76 9.59 -9.10 -3.17
N VAL A 77 10.24 -10.12 -3.72
CA VAL A 77 11.61 -10.04 -4.25
C VAL A 77 11.63 -9.85 -5.78
N SER A 78 10.51 -10.13 -6.44
CA SER A 78 10.31 -9.94 -7.87
C SER A 78 10.15 -8.45 -8.18
N GLY A 79 10.93 -7.97 -9.15
CA GLY A 79 10.91 -6.58 -9.58
C GLY A 79 12.30 -6.12 -10.01
N ASP A 80 12.33 -5.12 -10.89
CA ASP A 80 13.56 -4.39 -11.21
C ASP A 80 13.63 -3.11 -10.37
N LYS A 81 14.80 -2.48 -10.26
CA LYS A 81 15.03 -1.21 -9.56
C LYS A 81 14.09 -0.06 -9.97
N TYR A 82 13.47 -0.17 -11.15
CA TYR A 82 12.48 0.78 -11.69
C TYR A 82 11.02 0.33 -11.49
N GLY A 83 10.80 -0.79 -10.80
CA GLY A 83 9.48 -1.30 -10.49
C GLY A 83 8.73 -0.41 -9.50
N ALA A 84 7.42 -0.29 -9.70
CA ALA A 84 6.56 0.53 -8.84
C ALA A 84 6.65 0.12 -7.36
N THR A 85 6.74 -1.18 -7.07
CA THR A 85 6.84 -1.72 -5.70
C THR A 85 8.08 -1.20 -4.96
N ILE A 86 9.25 -1.19 -5.63
CA ILE A 86 10.49 -0.69 -5.03
C ILE A 86 10.42 0.82 -4.79
N GLY A 87 9.79 1.56 -5.73
CA GLY A 87 9.53 2.99 -5.57
C GLY A 87 8.71 3.30 -4.31
N VAL A 88 7.62 2.55 -4.09
CA VAL A 88 6.77 2.69 -2.89
C VAL A 88 7.55 2.32 -1.63
N MET A 89 8.27 1.19 -1.62
CA MET A 89 9.07 0.78 -0.46
C MET A 89 10.15 1.80 -0.08
N ALA A 90 10.91 2.28 -1.06
CA ALA A 90 11.94 3.30 -0.84
C ALA A 90 11.32 4.60 -0.30
N PHE A 91 10.15 4.98 -0.83
CA PHE A 91 9.43 6.16 -0.36
C PHE A 91 8.96 6.02 1.09
N ILE A 92 8.36 4.89 1.49
CA ILE A 92 7.97 4.61 2.88
C ILE A 92 9.18 4.72 3.82
N LEU A 93 10.30 4.06 3.45
CA LEU A 93 11.49 4.02 4.29
C LEU A 93 12.15 5.39 4.46
N ILE A 94 12.30 6.15 3.37
CA ILE A 94 12.90 7.49 3.42
C ILE A 94 11.99 8.46 4.16
N THR A 95 10.69 8.47 3.85
CA THR A 95 9.71 9.39 4.46
C THR A 95 9.53 9.07 5.94
N GLY A 96 9.29 7.81 6.28
CA GLY A 96 9.18 7.35 7.67
C GLY A 96 10.46 7.59 8.47
N GLY A 97 11.64 7.33 7.87
CA GLY A 97 12.94 7.59 8.49
C GLY A 97 13.17 9.08 8.79
N ALA A 98 12.84 9.95 7.83
CA ALA A 98 12.91 11.40 8.01
C ALA A 98 11.98 11.88 9.13
N PHE A 99 10.72 11.45 9.12
CA PHE A 99 9.77 11.80 10.19
C PHE A 99 10.22 11.31 11.56
N GLY A 100 10.80 10.09 11.64
CA GLY A 100 11.37 9.58 12.88
C GLY A 100 12.48 10.46 13.45
N ILE A 101 13.38 10.97 12.59
CA ILE A 101 14.43 11.92 13.01
C ILE A 101 13.81 13.24 13.46
N ILE A 102 12.85 13.80 12.71
CA ILE A 102 12.18 15.08 13.04
C ILE A 102 11.44 14.97 14.38
N MET A 103 10.77 13.83 14.65
CA MET A 103 10.14 13.57 15.95
C MET A 103 11.17 13.49 17.08
N LYS A 104 12.29 12.79 16.87
CA LYS A 104 13.35 12.63 17.88
C LYS A 104 14.04 13.95 18.23
N THR A 105 14.17 14.87 17.26
CA THR A 105 14.78 16.20 17.48
C THR A 105 13.85 17.16 18.24
N GLY A 106 12.57 16.82 18.43
CA GLY A 106 11.59 17.73 19.02
C GLY A 106 11.26 18.94 18.14
N ALA A 107 11.72 18.94 16.88
CA ALA A 107 11.46 20.03 15.93
C ALA A 107 9.97 20.24 15.69
N ILE A 108 9.17 19.16 15.70
CA ILE A 108 7.71 19.22 15.60
C ILE A 108 7.12 19.99 16.78
N ASN A 109 7.46 19.62 18.02
CA ASN A 109 6.92 20.27 19.21
C ASN A 109 7.30 21.75 19.27
N ASN A 110 8.56 22.08 18.99
CA ASN A 110 9.04 23.46 18.96
C ASN A 110 8.38 24.27 17.83
N GLY A 111 8.19 23.65 16.66
CA GLY A 111 7.50 24.25 15.53
C GLY A 111 6.04 24.56 15.83
N ILE A 112 5.34 23.66 16.52
CA ILE A 112 3.95 23.87 16.95
C ILE A 112 3.88 24.98 17.99
N MET A 113 4.75 24.99 19.01
CA MET A 113 4.76 26.07 20.01
C MET A 113 5.04 27.42 19.35
N ALA A 114 5.96 27.49 18.39
CA ALA A 114 6.21 28.70 17.60
C ALA A 114 4.98 29.10 16.76
N LEU A 115 4.28 28.12 16.18
CA LEU A 115 3.07 28.35 15.40
C LEU A 115 1.94 28.88 16.30
N ILE A 116 1.65 28.23 17.43
CA ILE A 116 0.65 28.66 18.42
C ILE A 116 0.95 30.09 18.90
N ASN A 117 2.21 30.37 19.28
CA ASN A 117 2.61 31.71 19.73
C ASN A 117 2.42 32.79 18.66
N LYS A 118 2.62 32.45 17.39
CA LYS A 118 2.43 33.37 16.25
C LYS A 118 0.97 33.43 15.77
N THR A 119 0.17 32.43 16.11
CA THR A 119 -1.11 32.13 15.48
C THR A 119 -2.22 31.96 16.53
N GLN A 120 -2.21 32.78 17.58
CA GLN A 120 -3.18 32.79 18.70
C GLN A 120 -4.67 32.96 18.29
N ARG A 121 -4.98 33.00 16.99
CA ARG A 121 -6.33 33.20 16.45
C ARG A 121 -6.71 32.33 15.24
N ILE A 122 -5.82 31.47 14.73
CA ILE A 122 -6.05 30.73 13.47
C ILE A 122 -6.01 29.20 13.67
N GLU A 123 -6.12 28.73 14.91
CA GLU A 123 -6.23 27.30 15.27
C GLU A 123 -7.31 26.61 14.41
N TRP A 124 -8.47 27.24 14.27
CA TRP A 124 -9.60 26.72 13.49
C TRP A 124 -9.31 26.43 12.01
N LEU A 125 -8.30 27.07 11.41
CA LEU A 125 -7.92 26.88 9.99
C LEU A 125 -6.96 25.70 9.78
N PHE A 126 -6.38 25.17 10.85
CA PHE A 126 -5.39 24.08 10.76
C PHE A 126 -6.00 22.82 10.15
N LEU A 127 -7.20 22.44 10.60
CA LEU A 127 -7.90 21.24 10.12
C LEU A 127 -8.37 21.36 8.64
N PRO A 128 -8.99 22.47 8.19
CA PRO A 128 -9.27 22.70 6.76
C PRO A 128 -8.02 22.68 5.88
N LEU A 129 -6.93 23.33 6.32
CA LEU A 129 -5.67 23.35 5.58
C LEU A 129 -5.12 21.93 5.43
N LEU A 130 -5.08 21.18 6.53
CA LEU A 130 -4.64 19.80 6.55
C LEU A 130 -5.49 18.93 5.62
N PHE A 131 -6.81 19.09 5.65
CA PHE A 131 -7.74 18.35 4.81
C PHE A 131 -7.47 18.61 3.32
N VAL A 132 -7.26 19.87 2.92
CA VAL A 132 -6.91 20.22 1.54
C VAL A 132 -5.55 19.64 1.13
N LEU A 133 -4.55 19.74 2.01
CA LEU A 133 -3.22 19.19 1.76
C LEU A 133 -3.24 17.67 1.57
N PHE A 134 -3.95 16.95 2.45
CA PHE A 134 -4.06 15.49 2.37
C PHE A 134 -4.94 15.04 1.21
N SER A 135 -6.01 15.76 0.91
CA SER A 135 -6.87 15.47 -0.25
C SER A 135 -6.11 15.67 -1.56
N LEU A 136 -5.37 16.78 -1.69
CA LEU A 136 -4.54 17.04 -2.86
C LEU A 136 -3.38 16.04 -2.96
N GLY A 137 -2.69 15.77 -1.85
CA GLY A 137 -1.60 14.78 -1.80
C GLY A 137 -2.09 13.37 -2.16
N GLY A 138 -3.26 12.97 -1.65
CA GLY A 138 -3.91 11.72 -2.02
C GLY A 138 -4.32 11.66 -3.50
N ALA A 139 -4.86 12.75 -4.04
CA ALA A 139 -5.29 12.83 -5.44
C ALA A 139 -4.12 12.82 -6.44
N VAL A 140 -2.98 13.44 -6.09
CA VAL A 140 -1.82 13.59 -6.99
C VAL A 140 -0.86 12.40 -6.88
N PHE A 141 -0.57 11.96 -5.66
CA PHE A 141 0.47 10.96 -5.40
C PHE A 141 -0.08 9.58 -5.01
N GLY A 142 -1.40 9.43 -4.86
CA GLY A 142 -1.99 8.16 -4.41
C GLY A 142 -1.49 7.77 -3.03
N MET A 143 -1.40 8.73 -2.11
CA MET A 143 -0.79 8.61 -0.77
C MET A 143 -1.61 7.76 0.22
N GLY A 144 -2.31 6.74 -0.25
CA GLY A 144 -3.20 5.91 0.57
C GLY A 144 -2.42 5.15 1.65
N GLU A 145 -1.29 4.57 1.27
CA GLU A 145 -0.44 3.75 2.12
C GLU A 145 0.29 4.58 3.17
N GLU A 146 0.78 5.78 2.80
CA GLU A 146 1.48 6.65 3.76
C GLU A 146 0.54 7.35 4.74
N ALA A 147 -0.76 7.42 4.45
CA ALA A 147 -1.73 8.06 5.35
C ALA A 147 -1.67 7.48 6.77
N ILE A 148 -1.36 6.18 6.89
CA ILE A 148 -1.18 5.50 8.18
C ILE A 148 0.01 6.09 8.95
N ALA A 149 1.17 6.25 8.29
CA ALA A 149 2.36 6.83 8.89
C ALA A 149 2.12 8.30 9.28
N PHE A 150 1.45 9.06 8.42
CA PHE A 150 1.08 10.43 8.72
C PHE A 150 0.14 10.54 9.92
N CYS A 151 -0.87 9.68 10.05
CA CYS A 151 -1.76 9.67 11.22
C CYS A 151 -1.00 9.50 12.53
N ILE A 152 0.02 8.63 12.57
CA ILE A 152 0.87 8.44 13.75
C ILE A 152 1.61 9.72 14.12
N VAL A 153 2.12 10.46 13.12
CA VAL A 153 2.81 11.75 13.34
C VAL A 153 1.82 12.86 13.71
N LEU A 154 0.63 12.88 13.10
CA LEU A 154 -0.35 13.94 13.27
C LEU A 154 -1.10 13.88 14.59
N LEU A 155 -1.34 12.68 15.12
CA LEU A 155 -2.00 12.47 16.41
C LEU A 155 -1.42 13.32 17.56
N PRO A 156 -0.11 13.29 17.84
CA PRO A 156 0.48 14.12 18.90
C PRO A 156 0.42 15.62 18.58
N ILE A 157 0.38 16.01 17.30
CA ILE A 157 0.25 17.41 16.86
C ILE A 157 -1.18 17.91 17.12
N MET A 158 -2.18 17.12 16.73
CA MET A 158 -3.60 17.40 16.99
C MET A 158 -3.86 17.54 18.48
N LYS A 159 -3.29 16.65 19.29
CA LYS A 159 -3.36 16.72 20.75
C LYS A 159 -2.79 18.03 21.31
N GLN A 160 -1.62 18.46 20.84
CA GLN A 160 -0.98 19.71 21.28
C GLN A 160 -1.75 20.96 20.84
N LEU A 161 -2.49 20.89 19.73
CA LEU A 161 -3.35 21.98 19.23
C LEU A 161 -4.74 22.03 19.90
N GLY A 162 -5.01 21.16 20.89
CA GLY A 162 -6.29 21.12 21.60
C GLY A 162 -7.39 20.35 20.85
N TYR A 163 -7.06 19.70 19.74
CA TYR A 163 -7.95 18.74 19.06
C TYR A 163 -7.84 17.38 19.74
N GLU A 164 -8.34 17.28 20.97
CA GLU A 164 -8.53 15.99 21.63
C GLU A 164 -9.89 15.40 21.25
N THR A 165 -9.91 14.13 20.89
CA THR A 165 -11.12 13.32 20.94
C THR A 165 -11.59 13.35 22.39
N LYS A 166 -12.81 13.84 22.67
CA LYS A 166 -13.47 13.48 23.92
C LYS A 166 -13.48 11.97 23.95
N GLU A 167 -12.68 11.36 24.84
CA GLU A 167 -12.83 9.94 25.13
C GLU A 167 -14.31 9.72 25.37
N ILE A 168 -14.93 8.94 24.48
CA ILE A 168 -16.22 8.34 24.76
C ILE A 168 -15.89 7.24 25.76
N THR A 169 -15.64 7.64 27.01
CA THR A 169 -15.61 6.74 28.15
C THR A 169 -17.05 6.31 28.38
N GLY A 170 -17.37 5.11 27.93
CA GLY A 170 -18.63 4.41 28.17
C GLY A 170 -18.37 2.91 28.16
#